data_AF-A0A952EQ99-F1
#
_entry.id   AF-A0A952EQ99-F1
#
_cell.length_a   1.000
_cell.length_b   1.000
_cell.length_c   1.000
_cell.angle_alpha   90.00
_cell.angle_beta   90.00
_cell.angle_gamma   90.00
#
_symmetry.space_group_name_H-M   'P 1'
#
loop_
_entity.id
_entity.type
_entity.pdbx_description
1 polymer ?
#
loop_
_entity_poly.entity_id
_entity_poly.type
_entity_poly.pdbx_seq_one_letter_code
_entity_poly.pdbx_strand_id
1 'polypeptide(L)'
;MTGARPYLKFGVVVGEVSGDALGAKLLPALRERFSNYDLDFVGTAGPLLHAQGMKSFFPLADIAVMGIVPVIKRLPSLLRRIQETADRLIAEKIDCLIIVDSPDFTHRVARKVKAALPHIPVIDYVSPSVWAWRPGRAKAMRGYIDHVLALLPFEPVAHQKLGGPPCTYVGHPLIERRELFRSTQEEAQR
;
A
#
# COMPACT_ATOMS: atom_id res chain seq x y z
N MET A 1 17.62 31.18 13.04
CA MET A 1 18.22 30.23 12.08
C MET A 1 17.29 29.02 11.99
N THR A 2 16.36 29.04 11.03
CA THR A 2 15.46 27.91 10.74
C THR A 2 16.31 26.78 10.17
N GLY A 3 16.66 25.79 11.00
CA GLY A 3 17.31 24.57 10.54
C GLY A 3 16.43 23.87 9.51
N ALA A 4 17.03 23.38 8.42
CA ALA A 4 16.30 22.61 7.41
C ALA A 4 15.58 21.43 8.11
N ARG A 5 14.28 21.28 7.85
CA ARG A 5 13.52 20.14 8.39
C ARG A 5 14.09 18.85 7.79
N PRO A 6 14.20 17.76 8.56
CA PRO A 6 14.61 16.49 8.00
C PRO A 6 13.59 16.03 6.95
N TYR A 7 14.06 15.38 5.89
CA TYR A 7 13.24 14.97 4.74
C TYR A 7 13.08 13.46 4.71
N LEU A 8 11.87 12.98 4.41
CA LEU A 8 11.56 11.56 4.22
C LEU A 8 10.78 11.35 2.93
N LYS A 9 11.23 10.39 2.11
CA LYS A 9 10.54 9.99 0.87
C LYS A 9 9.94 8.61 1.00
N PHE A 10 8.62 8.52 0.84
CA PHE A 10 7.88 7.27 0.86
C PHE A 10 7.62 6.78 -0.57
N GLY A 11 7.94 5.51 -0.82
CA GLY A 11 7.42 4.77 -1.96
C GLY A 11 6.02 4.27 -1.65
N VAL A 12 5.01 4.64 -2.43
CA VAL A 12 3.64 4.15 -2.28
C VAL A 12 3.21 3.43 -3.56
N VAL A 13 2.76 2.19 -3.42
CA VAL A 13 2.41 1.34 -4.57
C VAL A 13 0.99 0.80 -4.43
N VAL A 14 0.10 1.22 -5.33
CA VAL A 14 -1.26 0.69 -5.48
C VAL A 14 -1.40 -0.02 -6.82
N GLY A 15 -2.14 -1.14 -6.85
CA GLY A 15 -2.45 -1.85 -8.10
C GLY A 15 -3.84 -1.53 -8.67
N GLU A 16 -4.74 -1.04 -7.83
CA GLU A 16 -6.17 -0.94 -8.11
C GLU A 16 -6.80 0.30 -7.43
N VAL A 17 -8.03 0.64 -7.84
CA VAL A 17 -8.78 1.81 -7.35
C VAL A 17 -9.12 1.70 -5.85
N SER A 18 -9.34 0.48 -5.33
CA SER A 18 -9.53 0.24 -3.89
C SER A 18 -8.31 0.67 -3.08
N GLY A 19 -7.12 0.30 -3.53
CA GLY A 19 -5.84 0.69 -2.93
C GLY A 19 -5.60 2.19 -3.00
N ASP A 20 -5.97 2.84 -4.12
CA ASP A 20 -5.89 4.30 -4.27
C ASP A 20 -6.72 5.04 -3.20
N ALA A 21 -7.93 4.56 -2.91
CA ALA A 21 -8.79 5.15 -1.88
C ALA A 21 -8.22 4.98 -0.46
N LEU A 22 -7.58 3.84 -0.17
CA LEU A 22 -6.90 3.60 1.09
C LEU A 22 -5.67 4.50 1.25
N GLY A 23 -4.84 4.56 0.21
CA GLY A 23 -3.66 5.42 0.18
C GLY A 23 -4.01 6.90 0.37
N ALA A 24 -5.08 7.37 -0.27
CA ALA A 24 -5.51 8.77 -0.16
C ALA A 24 -5.90 9.20 1.27
N LYS A 25 -6.33 8.26 2.13
CA LYS A 25 -6.53 8.51 3.56
C LYS A 25 -5.23 8.45 4.38
N LEU A 26 -4.30 7.59 3.96
CA LEU A 26 -3.03 7.37 4.65
C LEU A 26 -2.09 8.59 4.57
N LEU A 27 -1.97 9.21 3.40
CA LEU A 27 -1.02 10.30 3.14
C LEU A 27 -1.22 11.51 4.08
N PRO A 28 -2.45 12.04 4.27
CA PRO A 28 -2.70 13.09 5.26
C PRO A 28 -2.32 12.70 6.68
N ALA A 29 -2.67 11.48 7.11
CA ALA A 29 -2.36 11.00 8.45
C ALA A 29 -0.84 10.88 8.69
N LEU A 30 -0.08 10.49 7.66
CA LEU A 30 1.38 10.49 7.72
C LEU A 30 1.94 11.91 7.83
N ARG A 31 1.43 12.87 7.04
CA ARG A 31 1.86 14.27 7.12
C ARG A 31 1.59 14.89 8.50
N GLU A 32 0.43 14.58 9.09
CA GLU A 32 0.09 15.03 10.45
C GLU A 32 1.04 14.42 11.48
N ARG A 33 1.25 13.11 11.42
CA ARG A 33 2.09 12.38 12.38
C ARG A 33 3.57 12.77 12.30
N PHE A 34 4.06 13.09 11.11
CA PHE A 34 5.42 13.52 10.83
C PHE A 34 5.49 15.01 10.51
N SER A 35 4.69 15.85 11.18
CA SER A 35 4.61 17.31 10.94
C SER A 35 5.92 18.09 11.15
N ASN A 36 6.90 17.46 11.79
CA ASN A 36 8.26 17.97 11.94
C ASN A 36 9.22 17.57 10.80
N TYR A 37 8.75 16.80 9.81
CA TYR A 37 9.50 16.39 8.61
C TYR A 37 8.89 16.99 7.35
N ASP A 38 9.72 17.15 6.32
CA ASP A 38 9.24 17.36 4.95
C ASP A 38 9.03 15.99 4.29
N LEU A 39 7.80 15.73 3.83
CA LEU A 39 7.42 14.44 3.26
C LEU A 39 7.22 14.51 1.75
N ASP A 40 7.73 13.50 1.05
CA ASP A 40 7.46 13.26 -0.37
C ASP A 40 6.95 11.84 -0.60
N PHE A 41 6.13 11.68 -1.65
CA PHE A 41 5.47 10.43 -1.98
C PHE A 41 5.61 10.17 -3.49
N VAL A 42 6.20 9.01 -3.82
CA VAL A 42 6.43 8.58 -5.21
C VAL A 42 5.96 7.15 -5.41
N GLY A 43 5.59 6.78 -6.63
CA GLY A 43 5.23 5.40 -6.95
C GLY A 43 4.10 5.28 -7.95
N THR A 44 3.10 4.47 -7.63
CA THR A 44 1.90 4.32 -8.47
C THR A 44 0.71 4.92 -7.73
N ALA A 45 -0.08 5.73 -8.43
CA ALA A 45 -1.20 6.44 -7.87
C ALA A 45 -2.38 6.44 -8.85
N GLY A 46 -3.59 6.37 -8.30
CA GLY A 46 -4.82 6.69 -9.01
C GLY A 46 -5.25 8.14 -8.76
N PRO A 47 -6.48 8.50 -9.18
CA PRO A 47 -6.97 9.86 -9.07
C PRO A 47 -7.00 10.43 -7.64
N LEU A 48 -7.25 9.60 -6.63
CA LEU A 48 -7.37 10.05 -5.24
C LEU A 48 -6.00 10.34 -4.63
N LEU A 49 -4.99 9.50 -4.88
CA LEU A 49 -3.61 9.79 -4.48
C LEU A 49 -3.04 10.99 -5.25
N HIS A 50 -3.41 11.16 -6.53
CA HIS A 50 -3.06 12.37 -7.28
C HIS A 50 -3.63 13.64 -6.64
N ALA A 51 -4.88 13.60 -6.16
CA ALA A 51 -5.47 14.72 -5.42
C ALA A 51 -4.73 15.03 -4.10
N GLN A 52 -4.01 14.07 -3.53
CA GLN A 52 -3.12 14.25 -2.38
C GLN A 52 -1.72 14.78 -2.76
N GLY A 53 -1.48 15.10 -4.03
CA GLY A 53 -0.22 15.64 -4.54
C GLY A 53 0.81 14.57 -4.93
N MET A 54 0.45 13.29 -4.91
CA MET A 54 1.37 12.22 -5.30
C MET A 54 1.52 12.13 -6.82
N LYS A 55 2.76 12.01 -7.29
CA LYS A 55 3.05 11.77 -8.71
C LYS A 55 3.13 10.27 -8.97
N SER A 56 2.36 9.80 -9.95
CA SER A 56 2.43 8.42 -10.43
C SER A 56 3.48 8.29 -11.51
N PHE A 57 4.18 7.15 -11.55
CA PHE A 57 5.12 6.82 -12.61
C PHE A 57 4.46 6.56 -13.97
N PHE A 58 3.21 6.07 -13.95
CA PHE A 58 2.36 5.82 -15.11
C PHE A 58 0.89 5.79 -14.69
N PRO A 59 -0.07 5.87 -15.63
CA PRO A 59 -1.50 5.77 -15.31
C PRO A 59 -1.85 4.42 -14.66
N LEU A 60 -2.61 4.42 -13.56
CA LEU A 60 -3.02 3.20 -12.85
C LEU A 60 -3.78 2.20 -13.76
N ALA A 61 -4.48 2.71 -14.79
CA ALA A 61 -5.15 1.89 -15.80
C ALA A 61 -4.22 0.91 -16.55
N ASP A 62 -2.92 1.17 -16.56
CA ASP A 62 -1.92 0.29 -17.20
C ASP A 62 -1.67 -1.00 -16.42
N ILE A 63 -2.02 -1.02 -15.13
CA ILE A 63 -1.86 -2.17 -14.22
C ILE A 63 -3.20 -2.66 -13.66
N ALA A 64 -4.25 -1.84 -13.67
CA ALA A 64 -5.58 -2.24 -13.25
C ALA A 64 -6.13 -3.34 -14.17
N VAL A 65 -6.26 -4.56 -13.64
CA VAL A 65 -6.87 -5.68 -14.37
C VAL A 65 -8.40 -5.60 -14.22
N MET A 66 -9.01 -4.60 -14.85
CA MET A 66 -10.47 -4.57 -15.01
C MET A 66 -10.84 -5.10 -16.39
N GLY A 67 -11.50 -6.28 -16.44
CA GLY A 67 -12.23 -6.76 -17.62
C GLY A 67 -11.80 -8.11 -18.22
N ILE A 68 -12.64 -8.57 -19.17
CA ILE A 68 -12.67 -9.88 -19.85
C ILE A 68 -11.54 -10.04 -20.91
N VAL A 69 -10.40 -9.39 -20.72
CA VAL A 69 -9.22 -9.67 -21.57
C VAL A 69 -8.51 -10.89 -20.98
N PRO A 70 -8.09 -11.89 -21.78
CA PRO A 70 -7.39 -13.05 -21.24
C PRO A 70 -6.18 -12.58 -20.45
N VAL A 71 -6.17 -12.82 -19.14
CA VAL A 71 -5.12 -12.42 -18.18
C VAL A 71 -3.71 -12.71 -18.72
N ILE A 72 -3.56 -13.78 -19.48
CA ILE A 72 -2.32 -14.21 -20.13
C ILE A 72 -1.76 -13.15 -21.10
N LYS A 73 -2.60 -12.47 -21.89
CA LYS A 73 -2.15 -11.45 -22.87
C LYS A 73 -1.58 -10.19 -22.21
N ARG A 74 -2.02 -9.86 -20.99
CA ARG A 74 -1.52 -8.70 -20.24
C ARG A 74 -0.34 -9.02 -19.33
N LEU A 75 -0.03 -10.30 -19.09
CA LEU A 75 1.06 -10.71 -18.21
C LEU A 75 2.42 -10.10 -18.58
N PRO A 76 2.86 -10.05 -19.85
CA PRO A 76 4.14 -9.42 -20.21
C PRO A 76 4.17 -7.92 -19.85
N SER A 77 3.08 -7.21 -20.10
CA SER A 77 2.96 -5.79 -19.74
C SER A 77 2.99 -5.60 -18.23
N LEU A 78 2.28 -6.45 -17.47
CA LEU A 78 2.29 -6.41 -16.01
C LEU A 78 3.70 -6.64 -15.45
N LEU A 79 4.43 -7.64 -15.96
CA LEU A 79 5.82 -7.91 -15.57
C LEU A 79 6.74 -6.73 -15.87
N ARG A 80 6.56 -6.07 -17.03
CA ARG A 80 7.29 -4.85 -17.38
C ARG A 80 6.99 -3.71 -16.40
N ARG A 81 5.72 -3.49 -16.05
CA ARG A 81 5.32 -2.46 -15.07
C ARG A 81 5.83 -2.75 -13.67
N ILE A 82 5.89 -4.01 -13.26
CA ILE A 82 6.52 -4.42 -11.99
C ILE A 82 8.00 -4.03 -11.97
N GLN A 83 8.73 -4.36 -13.04
CA GLN A 83 10.15 -4.04 -13.17
C GLN A 83 10.37 -2.53 -13.17
N GLU A 84 9.64 -1.81 -14.01
CA GLU A 84 9.73 -0.34 -14.11
C GLU A 84 9.42 0.36 -12.78
N THR A 85 8.41 -0.11 -12.05
CA THR A 85 8.05 0.45 -10.74
C THR A 85 9.18 0.24 -9.74
N ALA A 86 9.72 -0.98 -9.67
CA ALA A 86 10.82 -1.28 -8.75
C ALA A 86 12.07 -0.45 -9.06
N ASP A 87 12.48 -0.37 -10.33
CA ASP A 87 13.67 0.37 -10.75
C ASP A 87 13.55 1.86 -10.43
N ARG A 88 12.38 2.46 -10.67
CA ARG A 88 12.13 3.87 -10.31
C ARG A 88 12.15 4.10 -8.81
N LEU A 89 11.50 3.24 -8.01
CA LEU A 89 11.55 3.36 -6.54
C LEU A 89 12.99 3.28 -6.00
N ILE A 90 13.81 2.39 -6.57
CA ILE A 90 15.21 2.25 -6.21
C ILE A 90 15.99 3.52 -6.58
N ALA A 91 15.78 4.05 -7.79
CA ALA A 91 16.44 5.27 -8.25
C ALA A 91 16.05 6.51 -7.43
N GLU A 92 14.80 6.57 -6.95
CA GLU A 92 14.27 7.65 -6.12
C GLU A 92 14.86 7.68 -4.70
N LYS A 93 15.55 6.61 -4.28
CA LYS A 93 16.13 6.44 -2.94
C LYS A 93 15.10 6.67 -1.83
N ILE A 94 14.00 5.95 -1.90
CA ILE A 94 12.95 6.00 -0.88
C ILE A 94 13.47 5.52 0.48
N ASP A 95 12.94 6.09 1.56
CA ASP A 95 13.27 5.73 2.94
C ASP A 95 12.34 4.64 3.51
N CYS A 96 11.16 4.47 2.91
CA CYS A 96 10.17 3.48 3.31
C CYS A 96 9.30 3.11 2.10
N LEU A 97 8.97 1.83 1.97
CA LEU A 97 8.02 1.34 0.97
C LEU A 97 6.71 0.94 1.63
N ILE A 98 5.61 1.49 1.14
CA ILE A 98 4.25 1.12 1.51
C ILE A 98 3.59 0.50 0.28
N ILE A 99 3.28 -0.78 0.34
CA ILE A 99 2.45 -1.44 -0.66
C ILE A 99 1.01 -1.50 -0.16
N VAL A 100 0.04 -1.31 -1.06
CA VAL A 100 -1.38 -1.28 -0.70
C VAL A 100 -2.16 -2.21 -1.61
N ASP A 101 -2.68 -3.29 -1.04
CA ASP A 101 -3.51 -4.30 -1.71
C ASP A 101 -2.84 -4.87 -2.99
N SER A 102 -3.61 -5.53 -3.85
CA SER A 102 -3.21 -6.02 -5.19
C SER A 102 -1.93 -6.88 -5.18
N PRO A 103 -1.88 -7.96 -4.40
CA PRO A 103 -0.65 -8.68 -4.06
C PRO A 103 0.08 -9.31 -5.25
N ASP A 104 -0.59 -9.53 -6.38
CA ASP A 104 0.04 -10.07 -7.58
C ASP A 104 0.96 -9.04 -8.27
N PHE A 105 0.71 -7.74 -8.07
CA PHE A 105 1.56 -6.65 -8.53
C PHE A 105 2.48 -6.16 -7.41
N THR A 106 1.90 -5.72 -6.31
CA THR A 106 2.59 -4.95 -5.27
C THR A 106 3.65 -5.78 -4.52
N HIS A 107 3.36 -7.04 -4.18
CA HIS A 107 4.36 -7.89 -3.51
C HIS A 107 5.54 -8.25 -4.43
N ARG A 108 5.32 -8.30 -5.75
CA ARG A 108 6.42 -8.53 -6.70
C ARG A 108 7.34 -7.31 -6.80
N VAL A 109 6.77 -6.10 -6.73
CA VAL A 109 7.54 -4.86 -6.58
C VAL A 109 8.31 -4.87 -5.26
N ALA A 110 7.65 -5.16 -4.13
CA ALA A 110 8.28 -5.19 -2.82
C ALA A 110 9.47 -6.15 -2.74
N ARG A 111 9.37 -7.35 -3.32
CA ARG A 111 10.50 -8.29 -3.39
C ARG A 111 11.70 -7.71 -4.12
N LYS A 112 11.49 -7.06 -5.26
CA LYS A 112 12.56 -6.43 -6.05
C LYS A 112 13.19 -5.27 -5.31
N VAL A 113 12.38 -4.40 -4.71
CA VAL A 113 12.85 -3.25 -3.95
C VAL A 113 13.62 -3.70 -2.70
N LYS A 114 13.09 -4.64 -1.90
CA LYS A 114 13.79 -5.15 -0.70
C LYS A 114 15.11 -5.83 -1.06
N ALA A 115 15.18 -6.56 -2.17
CA ALA A 115 16.42 -7.17 -2.62
C ALA A 115 17.51 -6.13 -2.95
N ALA A 116 17.13 -4.98 -3.52
CA ALA A 116 18.07 -3.89 -3.84
C ALA A 116 18.35 -2.95 -2.66
N LEU A 117 17.34 -2.71 -1.81
CA LEU A 117 17.37 -1.81 -0.67
C LEU A 117 16.98 -2.59 0.61
N PRO A 118 17.84 -3.49 1.12
CA PRO A 118 17.48 -4.37 2.23
C PRO A 118 17.25 -3.63 3.56
N HIS A 119 17.75 -2.40 3.68
CA HIS A 119 17.70 -1.59 4.90
C HIS A 119 16.40 -0.82 5.06
N ILE A 120 15.64 -0.58 3.98
CA ILE A 120 14.40 0.18 4.09
C ILE A 120 13.28 -0.70 4.67
N PRO A 121 12.41 -0.16 5.53
CA PRO A 121 11.19 -0.83 5.94
C PRO A 121 10.22 -0.96 4.76
N VAL A 122 9.57 -2.12 4.69
CA VAL A 122 8.48 -2.43 3.76
C VAL A 122 7.23 -2.75 4.57
N ILE A 123 6.21 -1.92 4.39
CA ILE A 123 4.91 -2.01 5.05
C ILE A 123 3.88 -2.50 4.03
N ASP A 124 3.16 -3.55 4.40
CA ASP A 124 2.05 -4.11 3.62
C ASP A 124 0.72 -3.65 4.20
N TYR A 125 0.03 -2.75 3.52
CA TYR A 125 -1.29 -2.27 3.91
C TYR A 125 -2.37 -3.06 3.17
N VAL A 126 -3.21 -3.77 3.94
CA VAL A 126 -4.14 -4.82 3.49
C VAL A 126 -3.45 -6.16 3.30
N SER A 127 -3.55 -6.99 4.35
CA SER A 127 -3.07 -8.37 4.33
C SER A 127 -3.76 -9.18 3.21
N PRO A 128 -3.01 -9.90 2.36
CA PRO A 128 -3.61 -10.60 1.24
C PRO A 128 -4.30 -11.88 1.70
N SER A 129 -5.62 -11.99 1.59
CA SER A 129 -6.37 -13.14 2.13
C SER A 129 -5.97 -14.52 1.57
N VAL A 130 -5.16 -14.57 0.50
CA VAL A 130 -4.62 -15.79 -0.13
C VAL A 130 -3.87 -16.71 0.84
N TRP A 131 -3.30 -16.20 1.93
CA TRP A 131 -2.68 -17.05 2.95
C TRP A 131 -3.69 -17.98 3.64
N ALA A 132 -4.99 -17.65 3.65
CA ALA A 132 -6.02 -18.48 4.28
C ALA A 132 -6.16 -19.85 3.59
N TRP A 133 -5.93 -19.93 2.28
CA TRP A 133 -5.96 -21.18 1.52
C TRP A 133 -4.58 -21.63 1.01
N ARG A 134 -3.53 -20.82 1.21
CA ARG A 134 -2.11 -21.16 0.94
C ARG A 134 -1.22 -20.67 2.08
N PRO A 135 -1.20 -21.35 3.24
CA PRO A 135 -0.57 -20.86 4.47
C PRO A 135 0.93 -20.55 4.32
N GLY A 136 1.64 -21.27 3.44
CA GLY A 136 3.05 -21.00 3.13
C GLY A 136 3.34 -19.59 2.61
N ARG A 137 2.33 -18.88 2.06
CA ARG A 137 2.49 -17.49 1.60
C ARG A 137 2.72 -16.52 2.74
N ALA A 138 2.11 -16.73 3.91
CA ALA A 138 2.35 -15.87 5.08
C ALA A 138 3.82 -15.93 5.50
N LYS A 139 4.38 -17.14 5.67
CA LYS A 139 5.80 -17.32 5.99
C LYS A 139 6.72 -16.70 4.94
N ALA A 140 6.39 -16.85 3.65
CA ALA A 140 7.18 -16.27 2.56
C ALA A 140 7.24 -14.74 2.59
N MET A 141 6.22 -14.06 3.15
CA MET A 141 6.21 -12.60 3.27
C MET A 141 7.34 -12.06 4.14
N ARG A 142 7.83 -12.82 5.13
CA ARG A 142 8.91 -12.39 6.04
C ARG A 142 10.22 -12.05 5.35
N GLY A 143 10.44 -12.58 4.14
CA GLY A 143 11.64 -12.25 3.38
C GLY A 143 11.65 -10.84 2.81
N TYR A 144 10.51 -10.15 2.77
CA TYR A 144 10.40 -8.85 2.09
C TYR A 144 9.38 -7.87 2.68
N ILE A 145 8.63 -8.24 3.71
CA ILE A 145 7.70 -7.38 4.44
C ILE A 145 8.14 -7.34 5.89
N ASP A 146 8.32 -6.13 6.41
CA ASP A 146 8.72 -5.88 7.79
C ASP A 146 7.50 -5.76 8.71
N HIS A 147 6.37 -5.24 8.20
CA HIS A 147 5.14 -5.12 8.97
C HIS A 147 3.89 -5.14 8.10
N VAL A 148 2.79 -5.68 8.62
CA VAL A 148 1.47 -5.72 7.95
C VAL A 148 0.47 -4.85 8.72
N LEU A 149 -0.28 -4.01 8.01
CA LEU A 149 -1.43 -3.27 8.51
C LEU A 149 -2.71 -3.98 8.08
N ALA A 150 -3.32 -4.70 9.01
CA ALA A 150 -4.48 -5.55 8.83
C ALA A 150 -5.80 -4.77 8.95
N LEU A 151 -6.77 -5.11 8.08
CA LEU A 151 -8.10 -4.52 8.10
C LEU A 151 -9.11 -5.35 8.89
N LEU A 152 -8.78 -6.60 9.22
CA LEU A 152 -9.66 -7.50 9.95
C LEU A 152 -9.02 -7.92 11.29
N PRO A 153 -9.79 -7.96 12.39
CA PRO A 153 -9.25 -8.14 13.73
C PRO A 153 -8.61 -9.52 13.98
N PHE A 154 -8.93 -10.53 13.17
CA PHE A 154 -8.35 -11.87 13.30
C PHE A 154 -7.00 -12.04 12.58
N GLU A 155 -6.63 -11.12 11.69
CA GLU A 155 -5.43 -11.25 10.84
C GLU A 155 -4.10 -11.24 11.62
N PRO A 156 -3.93 -10.44 12.69
CA PRO A 156 -2.71 -10.52 13.50
C PRO A 156 -2.47 -11.91 14.08
N VAL A 157 -3.52 -12.54 14.61
CA VAL A 157 -3.45 -13.90 15.17
C VAL A 157 -3.16 -14.92 14.06
N ALA A 158 -3.75 -14.75 12.88
CA ALA A 158 -3.49 -15.61 11.74
C ALA A 158 -2.03 -15.51 11.27
N HIS A 159 -1.50 -14.30 11.10
CA HIS A 159 -0.09 -14.08 10.74
C HIS A 159 0.85 -14.70 11.76
N GLN A 160 0.60 -14.53 13.05
CA GLN A 160 1.39 -15.14 14.11
C GLN A 160 1.38 -16.68 14.00
N LYS A 161 0.20 -17.30 13.86
CA LYS A 161 0.06 -18.76 13.75
C LYS A 161 0.73 -19.34 12.50
N LEU A 162 0.67 -18.61 11.39
CA LEU A 162 1.24 -19.03 10.11
C LEU A 162 2.73 -18.68 9.96
N GLY A 163 3.33 -18.04 10.97
CA GLY A 163 4.71 -17.59 10.94
C GLY A 163 4.96 -16.50 9.92
N GLY A 164 3.99 -15.61 9.69
CA GLY A 164 4.10 -14.42 8.86
C GLY A 164 4.81 -13.24 9.56
N PRO A 165 4.88 -12.08 8.90
CA PRO A 165 5.44 -10.86 9.47
C PRO A 165 4.64 -10.36 10.69
N PRO A 166 5.24 -9.47 11.51
CA PRO A 166 4.49 -8.68 12.48
C PRO A 166 3.28 -8.00 11.82
N CYS A 167 2.14 -8.03 12.51
CA CYS A 167 0.86 -7.61 11.94
C CYS A 167 0.05 -6.86 12.99
N THR A 168 -0.48 -5.68 12.63
CA THR A 168 -1.30 -4.83 13.50
C THR A 168 -2.65 -4.57 12.84
N TYR A 169 -3.72 -4.81 13.57
CA TYR A 169 -5.07 -4.43 13.13
C TYR A 169 -5.23 -2.91 13.23
N VAL A 170 -5.57 -2.25 12.12
CA VAL A 170 -5.70 -0.79 12.01
C VAL A 170 -7.14 -0.32 11.80
N GLY A 171 -8.12 -1.23 11.86
CA GLY A 171 -9.52 -0.92 11.58
C GLY A 171 -9.90 -1.11 10.11
N HIS A 172 -11.20 -1.16 9.84
CA HIS A 172 -11.74 -1.32 8.50
C HIS A 172 -12.38 -0.01 8.02
N PRO A 173 -12.03 0.54 6.84
CA PRO A 173 -12.56 1.82 6.35
C PRO A 173 -14.09 1.88 6.24
N LEU A 174 -14.75 0.73 6.08
CA LEU A 174 -16.21 0.63 6.06
C LEU A 174 -16.85 0.91 7.43
N ILE A 175 -16.14 0.65 8.53
CA ILE A 175 -16.62 0.92 9.89
C ILE A 175 -16.61 2.43 10.15
N GLU A 176 -15.59 3.15 9.68
CA GLU A 176 -15.52 4.62 9.75
C GLU A 176 -16.69 5.30 9.02
N ARG A 177 -17.20 4.70 7.93
CA ARG A 177 -18.36 5.24 7.22
C ARG A 177 -19.68 5.08 7.97
N ARG A 178 -19.81 4.12 8.90
CA ARG A 178 -21.05 3.92 9.66
C ARG A 178 -21.34 5.08 10.61
N GLU A 179 -20.31 5.71 11.16
CA GLU A 179 -20.45 6.94 11.98
C GLU A 179 -21.08 8.07 11.16
N LEU A 180 -20.67 8.24 9.89
CA LEU A 180 -21.26 9.22 8.95
C LEU A 180 -22.73 8.89 8.60
N PHE A 181 -23.08 7.61 8.49
CA PHE A 181 -24.48 7.21 8.26
C PHE A 181 -25.36 7.42 9.51
N ARG A 182 -24.81 7.30 10.73
CA ARG A 182 -25.55 7.63 11.96
C ARG A 182 -25.79 9.14 12.09
N SER A 183 -24.77 9.96 11.84
CA SER A 183 -24.91 11.43 11.94
C SER A 183 -25.94 11.98 10.94
N THR A 184 -25.98 11.43 9.73
CA THR A 184 -26.97 11.85 8.71
C THR A 184 -28.41 11.46 9.07
N GLN A 185 -28.62 10.34 9.80
CA GLN A 185 -29.96 9.95 10.26
C GLN A 185 -30.41 10.74 11.49
N GLU A 186 -29.50 11.15 12.37
CA GLU A 186 -29.80 11.99 13.53
C GLU A 186 -30.09 13.45 13.13
N GLU A 187 -29.44 13.96 12.08
CA GLU A 187 -29.74 15.28 11.48
C GLU A 187 -31.03 15.30 10.67
N ALA A 188 -31.39 14.19 10.01
CA ALA A 188 -32.67 14.06 9.28
C ALA A 188 -33.89 13.81 10.20
N GLN A 189 -33.67 13.63 11.51
CA GLN A 189 -34.71 13.45 12.53
C GLN A 189 -34.86 14.67 13.47
N ARG A 190 -34.15 15.77 13.20
CA ARG A 190 -34.35 17.09 13.83
C ARG A 190 -35.03 18.04 12.87
#